data_AF-A0A942JCN2-F1
#
_entry.id   AF-A0A942JCN2-F1
#
_cell.length_a   1.000
_cell.length_b   1.000
_cell.length_c   1.000
_cell.angle_alpha   90.00
_cell.angle_beta   90.00
_cell.angle_gamma   90.00
#
_symmetry.space_group_name_H-M   'P 1'
#
loop_
_entity.id
_entity.type
_entity.pdbx_description
1 polymer ?
#
loop_
_entity_poly.entity_id
_entity_poly.type
_entity_poly.pdbx_seq_one_letter_code
_entity_poly.pdbx_strand_id
1 'polypeptide(L)'
;MASALAAVPSPSGDGLPLPGGADDAAVARALAVPTRAGIYRRLRTEGQPLAAREVAEMFGLHPNVARNHLDHLADVGLVVTARRKHPGGGRPAKVYVAREQAAPGRDVQIPPGSQLAVHTIVQLIAGLAEHRAKLELLAEQQGRKLVAATGGRADTRDFEAAAVIAVEALRAAFPEARIADVADEKLAVQGLEVGLRIIGEVDGEVGDALAVGFLRGALAAAGAPATVTASGGRVVAELDEAGLGAQPSPVATVDNRGQTYQRGVVAAMRAIVPLRPGDHLEVLTDGQGAPAAYARWADRAGHQLLDVARTRDVKGRPAVRLLLRKATGPIWS
;
A
#
# COMPACT_ATOMS: atom_id res chain seq x y z
N MET A 1 -31.60 0.08 17.48
CA MET A 1 -31.19 1.31 18.19
C MET A 1 -29.76 1.12 18.67
N ALA A 2 -28.81 1.88 18.09
CA ALA A 2 -27.39 1.75 18.40
C ALA A 2 -27.09 2.31 19.81
N SER A 3 -26.50 1.49 20.68
CA SER A 3 -26.06 1.91 22.01
C SER A 3 -24.71 2.63 21.88
N ALA A 4 -24.64 3.90 22.29
CA ALA A 4 -23.46 4.74 22.13
C ALA A 4 -22.33 4.33 23.10
N LEU A 5 -21.12 4.17 22.55
CA LEU A 5 -19.87 4.10 23.32
C LEU A 5 -19.55 5.50 23.83
N ALA A 6 -19.42 5.67 25.14
CA ALA A 6 -18.95 6.93 25.70
C ALA A 6 -17.43 7.04 25.51
N ALA A 7 -16.97 8.22 25.07
CA ALA A 7 -15.56 8.53 24.86
C ALA A 7 -14.71 8.26 26.11
N VAL A 8 -13.53 7.69 25.89
CA VAL A 8 -12.50 7.45 26.89
C VAL A 8 -11.89 8.80 27.30
N PRO A 9 -11.77 9.14 28.60
CA PRO A 9 -11.00 10.32 28.99
C PRO A 9 -9.52 10.08 28.69
N SER A 10 -8.89 11.05 28.03
CA SER A 10 -7.45 11.06 27.76
C SER A 10 -6.67 10.85 29.06
N PRO A 11 -5.72 9.90 29.13
CA PRO A 11 -4.80 9.86 30.25
C PRO A 11 -3.93 11.11 30.21
N SER A 12 -4.03 11.91 31.26
CA SER A 12 -3.09 12.99 31.55
C SER A 12 -1.69 12.39 31.70
N GLY A 13 -0.71 13.07 31.13
CA GLY A 13 0.65 12.57 31.01
C GLY A 13 1.30 12.29 32.35
N ASP A 14 2.07 11.20 32.36
CA ASP A 14 3.40 11.15 32.96
C ASP A 14 4.21 10.13 32.14
N GLY A 15 5.38 10.57 31.67
CA GLY A 15 6.22 9.81 30.75
C GLY A 15 6.80 8.56 31.40
N LEU A 16 6.73 7.44 30.69
CA LEU A 16 7.51 6.23 30.95
C LEU A 16 8.03 5.65 29.62
N PRO A 17 9.21 5.00 29.64
CA PRO A 17 10.19 5.03 28.56
C PRO A 17 9.92 4.01 27.45
N LEU A 18 10.52 4.22 26.27
CA LEU A 18 10.65 3.17 25.24
C LEU A 18 11.64 2.09 25.73
N PRO A 19 11.30 0.79 25.58
CA PRO A 19 12.31 -0.17 25.14
C PRO A 19 11.74 -1.27 24.22
N GLY A 20 12.14 -1.26 22.93
CA GLY A 20 11.80 -2.25 21.92
C GLY A 20 12.50 -3.61 22.10
N GLY A 21 12.23 -4.31 23.19
CA GLY A 21 12.68 -5.70 23.37
C GLY A 21 12.07 -6.42 24.57
N ALA A 22 11.72 -5.70 25.64
CA ALA A 22 11.01 -6.26 26.79
C ALA A 22 9.51 -6.44 26.52
N ASP A 23 8.92 -5.50 25.77
CA ASP A 23 7.49 -5.51 25.42
C ASP A 23 7.16 -6.62 24.42
N ASP A 24 8.00 -6.84 23.41
CA ASP A 24 7.79 -7.92 22.42
C ASP A 24 7.88 -9.30 23.05
N ALA A 25 8.83 -9.51 23.97
CA ALA A 25 8.94 -10.75 24.72
C ALA A 25 7.76 -10.96 25.69
N ALA A 26 7.24 -9.89 26.30
CA ALA A 26 6.04 -9.95 27.15
C ALA A 26 4.77 -10.26 26.34
N VAL A 27 4.63 -9.64 25.16
CA VAL A 27 3.55 -9.91 24.20
C VAL A 27 3.62 -11.36 23.69
N ALA A 28 4.80 -11.84 23.30
CA ALA A 28 5.00 -13.21 22.86
C ALA A 28 4.63 -14.21 23.97
N ARG A 29 5.05 -13.97 25.22
CA ARG A 29 4.65 -14.80 26.38
C ARG A 29 3.14 -14.75 26.66
N ALA A 30 2.52 -13.59 26.54
CA ALA A 30 1.08 -13.45 26.73
C ALA A 30 0.29 -14.25 25.68
N LEU A 31 0.72 -14.20 24.41
CA LEU A 31 0.10 -14.90 23.28
C LEU A 31 0.49 -16.38 23.17
N ALA A 32 1.53 -16.84 23.88
CA ALA A 32 1.87 -18.25 23.98
C ALA A 32 0.77 -19.08 24.69
N VAL A 33 -0.12 -18.45 25.47
CA VAL A 33 -1.27 -19.11 26.08
C VAL A 33 -2.41 -19.21 25.04
N PRO A 34 -2.81 -20.42 24.58
CA PRO A 34 -3.74 -20.60 23.47
C PRO A 34 -5.09 -19.92 23.67
N THR A 35 -5.66 -20.02 24.88
CA THR A 35 -6.92 -19.36 25.26
C THR A 35 -6.80 -17.85 25.16
N ARG A 36 -5.67 -17.28 25.59
CA ARG A 36 -5.44 -15.83 25.56
C ARG A 36 -5.26 -15.32 24.14
N ALA A 37 -4.51 -16.05 23.31
CA ALA A 37 -4.40 -15.77 21.87
C ALA A 37 -5.74 -15.88 21.15
N GLY A 38 -6.57 -16.88 21.50
CA GLY A 38 -7.93 -17.02 21.02
C GLY A 38 -8.81 -15.81 21.35
N ILE A 39 -8.80 -15.37 22.61
CA ILE A 39 -9.55 -14.19 23.07
C ILE A 39 -9.07 -12.91 22.36
N TYR A 40 -7.75 -12.70 22.25
CA TYR A 40 -7.19 -11.54 21.55
C TYR A 40 -7.58 -11.52 20.07
N ARG A 41 -7.45 -12.65 19.38
CA ARG A 41 -7.87 -12.80 17.97
C ARG A 41 -9.36 -12.49 17.80
N ARG A 42 -10.23 -12.97 18.70
CA ARG A 42 -11.66 -12.66 18.66
C ARG A 42 -11.94 -11.17 18.76
N LEU A 43 -11.31 -10.49 19.73
CA LEU A 43 -11.41 -9.03 19.87
C LEU A 43 -10.91 -8.33 18.60
N ARG A 44 -9.75 -8.74 18.07
CA ARG A 44 -9.12 -8.15 16.87
C ARG A 44 -9.91 -8.35 15.58
N THR A 45 -10.63 -9.46 15.41
CA THR A 45 -11.34 -9.75 14.16
C THR A 45 -12.71 -9.07 14.09
N GLU A 46 -13.45 -8.95 15.19
CA GLU A 46 -14.86 -8.52 15.14
C GLU A 46 -15.12 -7.03 15.37
N GLY A 47 -14.12 -6.26 15.82
CA GLY A 47 -14.25 -4.80 15.99
C GLY A 47 -15.14 -4.37 17.16
N GLN A 48 -15.80 -5.30 17.86
CA GLN A 48 -16.80 -5.00 18.88
C GLN A 48 -16.21 -5.09 20.30
N PRO A 49 -16.47 -4.09 21.17
CA PRO A 49 -16.09 -4.15 22.58
C PRO A 49 -16.83 -5.27 23.33
N LEU A 50 -16.08 -6.13 24.02
CA LEU A 50 -16.62 -7.26 24.78
C LEU A 50 -16.33 -7.16 26.27
N ALA A 51 -17.32 -7.49 27.09
CA ALA A 51 -17.19 -7.67 28.54
C ALA A 51 -16.65 -9.06 28.88
N ALA A 52 -16.03 -9.19 30.06
CA ALA A 52 -15.51 -10.47 30.54
C ALA A 52 -16.55 -11.59 30.61
N ARG A 53 -17.84 -11.27 30.81
CA ARG A 53 -18.93 -12.25 30.80
C ARG A 53 -19.23 -12.79 29.41
N GLU A 54 -19.20 -11.92 28.39
CA GLU A 54 -19.40 -12.32 26.99
C GLU A 54 -18.24 -13.20 26.52
N VAL A 55 -17.01 -12.85 26.91
CA VAL A 55 -15.82 -13.69 26.64
C VAL A 55 -15.89 -15.03 27.37
N ALA A 56 -16.36 -15.04 28.62
CA ALA A 56 -16.53 -16.27 29.38
C ALA A 56 -17.52 -17.24 28.72
N GLU A 57 -18.65 -16.73 28.25
CA GLU A 57 -19.65 -17.52 27.52
C GLU A 57 -19.09 -18.07 26.21
N MET A 58 -18.44 -17.23 25.40
CA MET A 58 -17.91 -17.64 24.09
C MET A 58 -16.78 -18.67 24.16
N PHE A 59 -15.94 -18.61 25.19
CA PHE A 59 -14.77 -19.49 25.33
C PHE A 59 -14.99 -20.63 26.34
N GLY A 60 -16.21 -20.78 26.88
CA GLY A 60 -16.51 -21.80 27.88
C GLY A 60 -15.70 -21.66 29.17
N LEU A 61 -15.40 -20.41 29.57
CA LEU A 61 -14.57 -20.09 30.73
C LEU A 61 -15.41 -19.59 31.90
N HIS A 62 -14.87 -19.68 33.10
CA HIS A 62 -15.44 -18.95 34.24
C HIS A 62 -15.22 -17.42 34.07
N PRO A 63 -16.19 -16.53 34.43
CA PRO A 63 -16.07 -15.08 34.26
C PRO A 63 -14.80 -14.44 34.86
N ASN A 64 -14.32 -14.97 35.99
CA ASN A 64 -13.07 -14.48 36.59
C ASN A 64 -11.83 -14.92 35.79
N VAL A 65 -11.84 -16.11 35.18
CA VAL A 65 -10.73 -16.58 34.34
C VAL A 65 -10.65 -15.76 33.06
N ALA A 66 -11.80 -15.52 32.41
CA ALA A 66 -11.86 -14.63 31.24
C ALA A 66 -11.37 -13.21 31.57
N ARG A 67 -11.76 -12.65 32.72
CA ARG A 67 -11.27 -11.34 33.18
C ARG A 67 -9.75 -11.33 33.34
N ASN A 68 -9.17 -12.34 33.97
CA ASN A 68 -7.71 -12.42 34.17
C ASN A 68 -6.96 -12.49 32.83
N HIS A 69 -7.50 -13.19 31.83
CA HIS A 69 -6.91 -13.18 30.49
C HIS A 69 -6.94 -11.79 29.84
N LEU A 70 -8.08 -11.11 29.96
CA LEU A 70 -8.31 -9.78 29.39
C LEU A 70 -7.49 -8.68 30.07
N ASP A 71 -7.38 -8.71 31.40
CA ASP A 71 -6.56 -7.76 32.16
C ASP A 71 -5.09 -7.95 31.82
N HIS A 72 -4.60 -9.19 31.71
CA HIS A 72 -3.21 -9.43 31.29
C HIS A 72 -2.93 -8.97 29.84
N LEU A 73 -3.89 -9.14 28.92
CA LEU A 73 -3.78 -8.57 27.57
C LEU A 73 -3.72 -7.03 27.61
N ALA A 74 -4.37 -6.40 28.60
CA ALA A 74 -4.35 -4.95 28.78
C ALA A 74 -3.01 -4.50 29.36
N ASP A 75 -2.45 -5.27 30.31
CA ASP A 75 -1.15 -5.02 30.94
C ASP A 75 -0.02 -5.02 29.90
N VAL A 76 -0.05 -5.93 28.93
CA VAL A 76 0.91 -5.97 27.81
C VAL A 76 0.53 -5.05 26.63
N GLY A 77 -0.49 -4.21 26.80
CA GLY A 77 -0.87 -3.20 25.82
C GLY A 77 -1.61 -3.70 24.58
N LEU A 78 -2.02 -4.97 24.48
CA LEU A 78 -2.75 -5.50 23.31
C LEU A 78 -4.22 -5.09 23.28
N VAL A 79 -4.85 -4.89 24.44
CA VAL A 79 -6.24 -4.41 24.55
C VAL A 79 -6.32 -3.15 25.40
N VAL A 80 -7.33 -2.33 25.13
CA VAL A 80 -7.70 -1.18 25.95
C VAL A 80 -9.07 -1.40 26.56
N THR A 81 -9.35 -0.68 27.64
CA THR A 81 -10.62 -0.82 28.37
C THR A 81 -11.51 0.39 28.14
N ALA A 82 -12.81 0.14 27.97
CA ALA A 82 -13.83 1.17 27.85
C ALA A 82 -15.02 0.82 28.76
N ARG A 83 -16.01 1.73 28.81
CA ARG A 83 -17.25 1.51 29.56
C ARG A 83 -18.44 1.50 28.60
N ARG A 84 -19.25 0.44 28.69
CA ARG A 84 -20.50 0.30 27.92
C ARG A 84 -21.70 0.56 28.84
N LYS A 85 -22.54 1.53 28.49
CA LYS A 85 -23.79 1.82 29.21
C LYS A 85 -24.88 0.87 28.72
N HIS A 86 -25.62 0.25 29.64
CA HIS A 86 -26.77 -0.57 29.28
C HIS A 86 -28.04 0.30 29.14
N PRO A 87 -28.91 0.05 28.14
CA PRO A 87 -30.14 0.81 27.94
C PRO A 87 -31.12 0.74 29.12
N GLY A 88 -31.09 -0.34 29.92
CA GLY A 88 -32.00 -0.57 31.04
C GLY A 88 -31.55 0.03 32.40
N GLY A 89 -30.51 0.86 32.43
CA GLY A 89 -29.93 1.36 33.69
C GLY A 89 -29.01 0.34 34.39
N GLY A 90 -28.15 0.82 35.30
CA GLY A 90 -27.14 0.03 36.01
C GLY A 90 -25.72 0.55 35.87
N ARG A 91 -24.77 -0.01 36.65
CA ARG A 91 -23.34 0.36 36.59
C ARG A 91 -22.78 0.02 35.20
N PRO A 92 -22.10 0.96 34.51
CA PRO A 92 -21.51 0.70 33.20
C PRO A 92 -20.57 -0.52 33.23
N ALA A 93 -20.67 -1.40 32.25
CA ALA A 93 -19.85 -2.60 32.16
C ALA A 93 -18.45 -2.23 31.62
N LYS A 94 -17.39 -2.74 32.28
CA LYS A 94 -16.02 -2.71 31.72
C LYS A 94 -16.00 -3.63 30.51
N VAL A 95 -15.68 -3.05 29.35
CA VAL A 95 -15.50 -3.76 28.09
C VAL A 95 -14.06 -3.61 27.63
N TYR A 96 -13.59 -4.57 26.85
CA TYR A 96 -12.24 -4.65 26.32
C TYR A 96 -12.31 -4.56 24.80
N VAL A 97 -11.36 -3.85 24.21
CA VAL A 97 -11.25 -3.61 22.76
C VAL A 97 -9.80 -3.85 22.37
N ALA A 98 -9.54 -4.49 21.23
CA ALA A 98 -8.16 -4.56 20.73
C ALA A 98 -7.64 -3.14 20.49
N ARG A 99 -6.41 -2.84 20.94
CA ARG A 99 -5.87 -1.47 20.88
C ARG A 99 -5.91 -0.89 19.45
N GLU A 100 -5.58 -1.71 18.46
CA GLU A 100 -5.62 -1.36 17.03
C GLU A 100 -7.02 -0.90 16.56
N GLN A 101 -8.10 -1.36 17.20
CA GLN A 101 -9.47 -0.99 16.86
C GLN A 101 -9.99 0.23 17.64
N ALA A 102 -9.27 0.66 18.68
CA ALA A 102 -9.69 1.73 19.57
C ALA A 102 -9.21 3.12 19.15
N ALA A 103 -8.35 3.22 18.13
CA ALA A 103 -7.87 4.49 17.60
C ALA A 103 -8.92 5.12 16.66
N PRO A 104 -9.49 6.29 16.98
CA PRO A 104 -10.36 6.99 16.05
C PRO A 104 -9.49 7.69 15.00
N GLY A 105 -9.47 7.18 13.76
CA GLY A 105 -8.95 7.99 12.65
C GLY A 105 -8.36 7.30 11.43
N ARG A 106 -8.01 6.01 11.45
CA ARG A 106 -7.59 5.28 10.23
C ARG A 106 -7.54 3.80 10.53
N ASP A 107 -8.42 3.04 9.89
CA ASP A 107 -7.98 1.95 9.00
C ASP A 107 -9.20 1.28 8.35
N VAL A 108 -9.02 0.93 7.09
CA VAL A 108 -9.98 0.18 6.29
C VAL A 108 -10.26 -1.14 7.01
N GLN A 109 -11.39 -1.21 7.70
CA GLN A 109 -11.89 -2.47 8.24
C GLN A 109 -12.24 -3.39 7.06
N ILE A 110 -11.46 -4.46 6.88
CA ILE A 110 -11.86 -5.60 6.05
C ILE A 110 -12.88 -6.39 6.89
N PRO A 111 -14.18 -6.43 6.53
CA PRO A 111 -15.18 -7.13 7.34
C PRO A 111 -14.84 -8.61 7.61
N PRO A 112 -15.36 -9.24 8.69
CA PRO A 112 -15.03 -10.62 9.07
C PRO A 112 -15.41 -11.75 8.07
N GLY A 113 -15.95 -11.45 6.89
CA GLY A 113 -16.11 -12.41 5.77
C GLY A 113 -15.09 -12.24 4.64
N SER A 114 -14.41 -11.09 4.60
CA SER A 114 -13.46 -10.76 3.54
C SER A 114 -12.04 -11.24 3.78
N GLN A 115 -11.68 -11.68 4.99
CA GLN A 115 -10.40 -12.38 5.20
C GLN A 115 -10.39 -13.76 4.55
N LEU A 116 -11.48 -14.52 4.69
CA LEU A 116 -11.65 -15.77 3.94
C LEU A 116 -11.74 -15.48 2.44
N ALA A 117 -12.46 -14.43 2.03
CA ALA A 117 -12.50 -14.04 0.61
C ALA A 117 -11.12 -13.65 0.07
N VAL A 118 -10.33 -12.85 0.80
CA VAL A 118 -8.95 -12.48 0.44
C VAL A 118 -8.07 -13.72 0.42
N HIS A 119 -8.14 -14.59 1.43
CA HIS A 119 -7.41 -15.85 1.48
C HIS A 119 -7.76 -16.75 0.29
N THR A 120 -9.05 -16.94 -0.01
CA THR A 120 -9.52 -17.72 -1.16
C THR A 120 -9.11 -17.07 -2.49
N ILE A 121 -9.24 -15.76 -2.65
CA ILE A 121 -8.80 -15.02 -3.85
C ILE A 121 -7.29 -15.18 -4.04
N VAL A 122 -6.50 -15.01 -2.98
CA VAL A 122 -5.04 -15.17 -3.03
C VAL A 122 -4.68 -16.60 -3.36
N GLN A 123 -5.30 -17.62 -2.75
CA GLN A 123 -5.07 -19.02 -3.10
C GLN A 123 -5.43 -19.35 -4.54
N LEU A 124 -6.54 -18.80 -5.05
CA LEU A 124 -6.94 -18.96 -6.45
C LEU A 124 -5.95 -18.29 -7.42
N ILE A 125 -5.37 -17.14 -7.03
CA ILE A 125 -4.36 -16.44 -7.82
C ILE A 125 -3.00 -17.17 -7.74
N ALA A 126 -2.61 -17.60 -6.55
CA ALA A 126 -1.35 -18.29 -6.25
C ALA A 126 -1.25 -19.66 -6.95
N GLY A 127 -2.37 -20.39 -7.04
CA GLY A 127 -2.45 -21.67 -7.75
C GLY A 127 -2.21 -21.58 -9.27
N LEU A 128 -2.02 -20.37 -9.82
CA LEU A 128 -1.79 -20.14 -11.24
C LEU A 128 -0.47 -19.38 -11.44
N ALA A 129 0.62 -20.09 -11.74
CA ALA A 129 1.96 -19.50 -11.92
C ALA A 129 1.99 -18.33 -12.93
N GLU A 130 1.17 -18.37 -13.98
CA GLU A 130 1.05 -17.30 -14.99
C GLU A 130 0.48 -15.97 -14.44
N HIS A 131 -0.11 -15.99 -13.24
CA HIS A 131 -0.65 -14.80 -12.60
C HIS A 131 0.39 -14.05 -11.75
N ARG A 132 1.50 -14.68 -11.35
CA ARG A 132 2.55 -14.03 -10.55
C ARG A 132 3.20 -12.87 -11.31
N ALA A 133 3.60 -13.10 -12.56
CA ALA A 133 4.14 -12.05 -13.43
C ALA A 133 3.11 -10.92 -13.69
N LYS A 134 1.82 -11.26 -13.79
CA LYS A 134 0.75 -10.25 -13.95
C LYS A 134 0.55 -9.43 -12.67
N LEU A 135 0.63 -10.05 -11.50
CA LEU A 135 0.53 -9.36 -10.20
C LEU A 135 1.66 -8.37 -10.02
N GLU A 136 2.89 -8.77 -10.34
CA GLU A 136 4.06 -7.89 -10.30
C GLU A 136 3.87 -6.67 -11.21
N LEU A 137 3.40 -6.86 -12.45
CA LEU A 137 3.09 -5.76 -13.37
C LEU A 137 1.98 -4.83 -12.86
N LEU A 138 0.93 -5.37 -12.23
CA LEU A 138 -0.16 -4.57 -11.64
C LEU A 138 0.31 -3.79 -10.41
N ALA A 139 1.12 -4.41 -9.55
CA ALA A 139 1.74 -3.76 -8.40
C ALA A 139 2.71 -2.66 -8.86
N GLU A 140 3.45 -2.89 -9.94
CA GLU A 140 4.31 -1.87 -10.55
C GLU A 140 3.51 -0.65 -11.03
N GLN A 141 2.40 -0.86 -11.73
CA GLN A 141 1.51 0.25 -12.12
C GLN A 141 0.99 1.01 -10.89
N GLN A 142 0.70 0.31 -9.79
CA GLN A 142 0.20 0.96 -8.58
C GLN A 142 1.31 1.72 -7.85
N GLY A 143 2.53 1.19 -7.77
CA GLY A 143 3.71 1.88 -7.26
C GLY A 143 3.97 3.19 -7.99
N ARG A 144 3.87 3.19 -9.33
CA ARG A 144 3.98 4.41 -10.14
C ARG A 144 2.92 5.45 -9.77
N LYS A 145 1.66 5.02 -9.59
CA LYS A 145 0.55 5.92 -9.23
C LYS A 145 0.73 6.58 -7.87
N LEU A 146 1.31 5.87 -6.89
CA LEU A 146 1.56 6.42 -5.55
C LEU A 146 2.55 7.59 -5.62
N VAL A 147 3.62 7.46 -6.41
CA VAL A 147 4.59 8.55 -6.64
C VAL A 147 3.97 9.69 -7.45
N ALA A 148 3.18 9.38 -8.49
CA ALA A 148 2.46 10.38 -9.27
C ALA A 148 1.52 11.24 -8.40
N ALA A 149 0.86 10.65 -7.41
CA ALA A 149 -0.07 11.34 -6.52
C ALA A 149 0.62 12.31 -5.55
N THR A 150 1.87 12.06 -5.16
CA THR A 150 2.65 12.93 -4.27
C THR A 150 3.45 13.98 -5.04
N GLY A 151 3.63 13.79 -6.35
CA GLY A 151 4.42 14.69 -7.18
C GLY A 151 5.93 14.60 -6.90
N GLY A 152 6.43 13.59 -6.20
CA GLY A 152 7.88 13.46 -6.07
C GLY A 152 8.51 12.99 -7.38
N ARG A 153 9.51 13.71 -7.91
CA ARG A 153 10.47 13.15 -8.88
C ARG A 153 11.84 13.75 -8.63
N ALA A 154 12.85 12.89 -8.53
CA ALA A 154 14.23 13.30 -8.40
C ALA A 154 14.80 13.73 -9.76
N ASP A 155 15.91 14.46 -9.71
CA ASP A 155 16.68 14.75 -10.90
C ASP A 155 17.24 13.45 -11.52
N THR A 156 17.39 13.47 -12.84
CA THR A 156 17.93 12.33 -13.58
C THR A 156 19.36 12.07 -13.07
N ARG A 157 19.59 10.88 -12.48
CA ARG A 157 20.83 10.37 -11.86
C ARG A 157 20.96 10.47 -10.34
N ASP A 158 19.97 11.01 -9.61
CA ASP A 158 20.01 10.98 -8.15
C ASP A 158 19.23 9.77 -7.60
N PHE A 159 19.94 8.66 -7.39
CA PHE A 159 19.34 7.42 -6.89
C PHE A 159 18.84 7.55 -5.45
N GLU A 160 19.57 8.25 -4.59
CA GLU A 160 19.23 8.41 -3.18
C GLU A 160 17.98 9.29 -3.02
N ALA A 161 17.91 10.42 -3.72
CA ALA A 161 16.70 11.25 -3.74
C ALA A 161 15.50 10.49 -4.32
N ALA A 162 15.71 9.70 -5.38
CA ALA A 162 14.64 8.88 -5.96
C ALA A 162 14.16 7.80 -4.97
N ALA A 163 15.06 7.18 -4.21
CA ALA A 163 14.72 6.21 -3.18
C ALA A 163 13.87 6.83 -2.06
N VAL A 164 14.24 8.02 -1.57
CA VAL A 164 13.47 8.77 -0.55
C VAL A 164 12.06 9.08 -1.06
N ILE A 165 11.95 9.62 -2.28
CA ILE A 165 10.67 9.93 -2.91
C ILE A 165 9.80 8.67 -3.07
N ALA A 166 10.38 7.58 -3.56
CA ALA A 166 9.68 6.33 -3.80
C ALA A 166 9.13 5.74 -2.49
N VAL A 167 9.96 5.64 -1.45
CA VAL A 167 9.54 5.06 -0.17
C VAL A 167 8.53 5.95 0.54
N GLU A 168 8.71 7.27 0.54
CA GLU A 168 7.72 8.18 1.16
C GLU A 168 6.35 8.11 0.46
N ALA A 169 6.33 7.99 -0.87
CA ALA A 169 5.08 7.78 -1.59
C ALA A 169 4.42 6.43 -1.27
N LEU A 170 5.22 5.36 -1.12
CA LEU A 170 4.72 4.04 -0.74
C LEU A 170 4.10 4.03 0.65
N ARG A 171 4.55 4.91 1.58
CA ARG A 171 3.98 5.00 2.94
C ARG A 171 2.51 5.36 2.99
N ALA A 172 1.96 5.94 1.93
CA ALA A 172 0.52 6.15 1.80
C ALA A 172 -0.28 4.83 1.79
N ALA A 173 0.30 3.75 1.26
CA ALA A 173 -0.27 2.40 1.23
C ALA A 173 0.37 1.43 2.23
N PHE A 174 1.62 1.67 2.61
CA PHE A 174 2.43 0.84 3.49
C PHE A 174 3.08 1.71 4.58
N PRO A 175 2.34 2.13 5.63
CA PRO A 175 2.81 3.12 6.61
C PRO A 175 4.17 2.80 7.26
N GLU A 176 4.48 1.52 7.40
CA GLU A 176 5.71 0.98 7.98
C GLU A 176 6.89 0.94 7.01
N ALA A 177 6.67 1.20 5.72
CA ALA A 177 7.72 1.20 4.71
C ALA A 177 8.81 2.21 5.06
N ARG A 178 10.05 1.73 5.10
CA ARG A 178 11.22 2.53 5.45
C ARG A 178 12.45 2.04 4.71
N ILE A 179 13.34 2.99 4.45
CA ILE A 179 14.68 2.72 3.96
C ILE A 179 15.46 2.08 5.12
N ALA A 180 15.95 0.86 4.89
CA ALA A 180 16.85 0.18 5.82
C ALA A 180 18.32 0.52 5.52
N ASP A 181 18.66 0.69 4.25
CA ASP A 181 20.01 1.01 3.79
C ASP A 181 19.97 1.61 2.37
N VAL A 182 20.85 2.57 2.07
CA VAL A 182 21.09 3.08 0.71
C VAL A 182 22.58 3.38 0.56
N ALA A 183 23.24 2.67 -0.34
CA ALA A 183 24.66 2.87 -0.64
C ALA A 183 24.98 2.22 -2.00
N ASP A 184 25.97 2.74 -2.72
CA ASP A 184 26.49 2.15 -3.96
C ASP A 184 25.38 1.74 -4.94
N GLU A 185 24.42 2.63 -5.16
CA GLU A 185 23.29 2.42 -6.08
C GLU A 185 22.38 1.22 -5.70
N LYS A 186 22.47 0.78 -4.44
CA LYS A 186 21.63 -0.25 -3.83
C LYS A 186 20.74 0.37 -2.75
N LEU A 187 19.52 -0.13 -2.68
CA LEU A 187 18.51 0.27 -1.72
C LEU A 187 17.94 -0.98 -1.06
N ALA A 188 17.93 -1.01 0.27
CA ALA A 188 17.17 -1.99 1.03
C ALA A 188 15.95 -1.31 1.67
N VAL A 189 14.77 -1.91 1.50
CA VAL A 189 13.51 -1.45 2.08
C VAL A 189 12.94 -2.53 3.00
N GLN A 190 12.36 -2.09 4.11
CA GLN A 190 11.60 -2.91 5.06
C GLN A 190 10.22 -2.29 5.31
N GLY A 191 9.29 -3.06 5.87
CA GLY A 191 7.95 -2.62 6.25
C GLY A 191 6.86 -2.87 5.19
N LEU A 192 7.22 -3.22 3.96
CA LEU A 192 6.24 -3.60 2.92
C LEU A 192 5.54 -4.93 3.26
N GLU A 193 6.27 -5.84 3.88
CA GLU A 193 5.81 -7.14 4.38
C GLU A 193 4.73 -7.00 5.46
N VAL A 194 4.71 -5.89 6.20
CA VAL A 194 3.69 -5.65 7.24
C VAL A 194 2.32 -5.47 6.59
N GLY A 195 2.23 -4.63 5.56
CA GLY A 195 0.99 -4.41 4.79
C GLY A 195 0.60 -5.61 3.92
N LEU A 196 1.56 -6.45 3.54
CA LEU A 196 1.35 -7.65 2.73
C LEU A 196 1.24 -8.94 3.55
N ARG A 197 1.25 -8.87 4.89
CA ARG A 197 1.34 -10.03 5.78
C ARG A 197 0.30 -11.11 5.49
N ILE A 198 -0.97 -10.73 5.33
CA ILE A 198 -2.06 -11.70 5.07
C ILE A 198 -1.81 -12.45 3.76
N ILE A 199 -1.26 -11.77 2.74
CA ILE A 199 -0.96 -12.37 1.44
C ILE A 199 0.25 -13.29 1.57
N GLY A 200 1.31 -12.82 2.24
CA GLY A 200 2.54 -13.60 2.46
C GLY A 200 2.34 -14.83 3.34
N GLU A 201 1.41 -14.81 4.30
CA GLU A 201 1.03 -15.97 5.12
C GLU A 201 0.34 -17.06 4.28
N VAL A 202 -0.39 -16.66 3.23
CA VAL A 202 -1.04 -17.59 2.30
C VAL A 202 -0.04 -18.11 1.28
N ASP A 203 0.72 -17.21 0.68
CA ASP A 203 1.76 -17.50 -0.30
C ASP A 203 2.84 -16.41 -0.26
N GLY A 204 4.01 -16.77 0.26
CA GLY A 204 5.16 -15.86 0.37
C GLY A 204 5.68 -15.37 -0.97
N GLU A 205 5.60 -16.20 -2.01
CA GLU A 205 6.05 -15.85 -3.36
C GLU A 205 5.15 -14.78 -4.01
N VAL A 206 3.85 -14.83 -3.74
CA VAL A 206 2.90 -13.79 -4.16
C VAL A 206 3.14 -12.49 -3.39
N GLY A 207 3.36 -12.57 -2.07
CA GLY A 207 3.73 -11.41 -1.26
C GLY A 207 4.99 -10.72 -1.79
N ASP A 208 6.04 -11.51 -2.06
CA ASP A 208 7.30 -11.02 -2.61
C ASP A 208 7.11 -10.39 -4.01
N ALA A 209 6.33 -11.00 -4.90
CA ALA A 209 6.05 -10.46 -6.23
C ALA A 209 5.32 -9.10 -6.18
N LEU A 210 4.38 -8.93 -5.25
CA LEU A 210 3.71 -7.65 -5.03
C LEU A 210 4.71 -6.61 -4.52
N ALA A 211 5.51 -6.94 -3.50
CA ALA A 211 6.50 -6.03 -2.92
C ALA A 211 7.52 -5.56 -3.97
N VAL A 212 8.01 -6.48 -4.80
CA VAL A 212 8.88 -6.21 -5.97
C VAL A 212 8.22 -5.23 -6.92
N GLY A 213 6.97 -5.50 -7.35
CA GLY A 213 6.25 -4.64 -8.27
C GLY A 213 6.07 -3.23 -7.71
N PHE A 214 5.54 -3.09 -6.49
CA PHE A 214 5.32 -1.78 -5.86
C PHE A 214 6.59 -0.94 -5.80
N LEU A 215 7.70 -1.51 -5.30
CA LEU A 215 8.95 -0.77 -5.16
C LEU A 215 9.56 -0.44 -6.53
N ARG A 216 9.58 -1.38 -7.48
CA ARG A 216 10.09 -1.13 -8.83
C ARG A 216 9.33 0.00 -9.52
N GLY A 217 8.01 -0.03 -9.43
CA GLY A 217 7.16 1.00 -10.01
C GLY A 217 7.37 2.38 -9.38
N ALA A 218 7.50 2.42 -8.05
CA ALA A 218 7.77 3.67 -7.33
C ALA A 218 9.14 4.25 -7.71
N LEU A 219 10.20 3.44 -7.72
CA LEU A 219 11.56 3.86 -8.08
C LEU A 219 11.63 4.39 -9.53
N ALA A 220 11.03 3.67 -10.48
CA ALA A 220 10.95 4.11 -11.87
C ALA A 220 10.20 5.46 -12.01
N ALA A 221 9.09 5.63 -11.27
CA ALA A 221 8.31 6.87 -11.18
C ALA A 221 9.02 8.00 -10.43
N ALA A 222 9.98 7.68 -9.56
CA ALA A 222 10.78 8.65 -8.84
C ALA A 222 12.00 9.14 -9.63
N GLY A 223 12.43 8.43 -10.69
CA GLY A 223 13.62 8.83 -11.46
C GLY A 223 14.65 7.73 -11.69
N ALA A 224 14.54 6.63 -10.95
CA ALA A 224 15.57 5.62 -10.81
C ALA A 224 15.02 4.22 -11.09
N PRO A 225 14.85 3.81 -12.35
CA PRO A 225 14.51 2.43 -12.64
C PRO A 225 15.57 1.49 -12.05
N ALA A 226 15.11 0.41 -11.42
CA ALA A 226 15.96 -0.49 -10.66
C ALA A 226 15.51 -1.94 -10.85
N THR A 227 16.47 -2.86 -10.81
CA THR A 227 16.17 -4.27 -10.63
C THR A 227 15.80 -4.48 -9.18
N VAL A 228 14.66 -5.11 -8.92
CA VAL A 228 14.13 -5.30 -7.56
C VAL A 228 13.90 -6.78 -7.31
N THR A 229 14.34 -7.23 -6.14
CA THR A 229 14.15 -8.58 -5.62
C THR A 229 13.58 -8.52 -4.20
N ALA A 230 12.80 -9.52 -3.82
CA ALA A 230 12.30 -9.66 -2.46
C ALA A 230 12.54 -11.09 -1.99
N SER A 231 12.88 -11.23 -0.70
CA SER A 231 12.98 -12.51 -0.03
C SER A 231 12.68 -12.35 1.45
N GLY A 232 11.69 -13.10 1.95
CA GLY A 232 11.37 -13.14 3.38
C GLY A 232 10.99 -11.76 3.95
N GLY A 233 10.34 -10.92 3.16
CA GLY A 233 9.92 -9.58 3.55
C GLY A 233 11.00 -8.49 3.47
N ARG A 234 12.25 -8.83 3.18
CA ARG A 234 13.27 -7.83 2.83
C ARG A 234 13.23 -7.59 1.32
N VAL A 235 13.10 -6.33 0.91
CA VAL A 235 13.11 -5.94 -0.50
C VAL A 235 14.40 -5.19 -0.80
N VAL A 236 15.12 -5.61 -1.82
CA VAL A 236 16.37 -5.00 -2.26
C VAL A 236 16.23 -4.56 -3.70
N ALA A 237 16.61 -3.32 -3.97
CA ALA A 237 16.68 -2.73 -5.29
C ALA A 237 18.13 -2.37 -5.60
N GLU A 238 18.55 -2.64 -6.83
CA GLU A 238 19.83 -2.22 -7.39
C GLU A 238 19.52 -1.41 -8.64
N LEU A 239 20.12 -0.23 -8.74
CA LEU A 239 19.94 0.65 -9.88
C LEU A 239 20.21 -0.12 -11.17
N ASP A 240 19.28 -0.01 -12.11
CA ASP A 240 19.43 -0.65 -13.40
C ASP A 240 20.21 0.32 -14.29
N GLU A 241 21.52 0.11 -14.46
CA GLU A 241 22.34 0.94 -15.35
C GLU A 241 21.83 0.90 -16.81
N ALA A 242 21.28 -0.23 -17.27
CA ALA A 242 20.63 -0.32 -18.58
C ALA A 242 19.29 0.44 -18.60
N GLY A 243 18.66 0.57 -17.44
CA GLY A 243 17.54 1.46 -17.15
C GLY A 243 17.95 2.93 -16.96
N LEU A 244 19.22 3.25 -16.74
CA LEU A 244 19.69 4.63 -16.52
C LEU A 244 19.67 5.40 -17.84
N GLY A 245 18.79 6.41 -17.91
CA GLY A 245 18.48 7.05 -19.19
C GLY A 245 17.44 6.27 -20.02
N ALA A 246 16.93 5.14 -19.52
CA ALA A 246 15.66 4.61 -20.00
C ALA A 246 14.57 5.64 -19.75
N GLN A 247 13.66 5.69 -20.72
CA GLN A 247 12.66 6.72 -20.85
C GLN A 247 11.92 6.98 -19.52
N PRO A 248 11.84 8.24 -19.05
CA PRO A 248 11.29 8.56 -17.74
C PRO A 248 9.89 7.98 -17.56
N SER A 249 9.59 7.49 -16.36
CA SER A 249 8.29 6.86 -16.12
C SER A 249 7.16 7.86 -16.26
N PRO A 250 6.06 7.49 -16.94
CA PRO A 250 4.90 8.34 -17.07
C PRO A 250 4.20 8.51 -15.72
N VAL A 251 3.82 9.75 -15.41
CA VAL A 251 2.99 10.13 -14.25
C VAL A 251 1.53 9.78 -14.51
N ALA A 252 1.11 9.77 -15.78
CA ALA A 252 -0.22 9.34 -16.20
C ALA A 252 -0.14 8.49 -17.45
N THR A 253 -1.09 7.55 -17.60
CA THR A 253 -1.26 6.75 -18.81
C THR A 253 -2.67 6.93 -19.35
N VAL A 254 -2.81 7.18 -20.65
CA VAL A 254 -4.09 7.18 -21.37
C VAL A 254 -4.11 6.03 -22.36
N ASP A 255 -5.12 5.17 -22.25
CA ASP A 255 -5.37 4.10 -23.21
C ASP A 255 -6.35 4.56 -24.29
N ASN A 256 -5.80 4.88 -25.46
CA ASN A 256 -6.53 5.35 -26.66
C ASN A 256 -6.65 4.26 -27.73
N ARG A 257 -6.45 2.99 -27.39
CA ARG A 257 -6.66 1.88 -28.34
C ARG A 257 -8.13 1.81 -28.74
N GLY A 258 -8.41 1.60 -30.03
CA GLY A 258 -9.76 1.60 -30.59
C GLY A 258 -10.43 2.99 -30.65
N GLN A 259 -9.73 4.06 -30.27
CA GLN A 259 -10.25 5.43 -30.41
C GLN A 259 -9.90 6.02 -31.77
N THR A 260 -10.78 6.89 -32.27
CA THR A 260 -10.44 7.72 -33.43
C THR A 260 -9.33 8.71 -33.05
N TYR A 261 -8.56 9.15 -34.05
CA TYR A 261 -7.50 10.15 -33.86
C TYR A 261 -7.96 11.38 -33.07
N GLN A 262 -9.09 11.98 -33.47
CA GLN A 262 -9.62 13.18 -32.83
C GLN A 262 -9.94 12.95 -31.35
N ARG A 263 -10.60 11.83 -31.01
CA ARG A 263 -10.92 11.48 -29.62
C ARG A 263 -9.67 11.18 -28.82
N GLY A 264 -8.71 10.47 -29.41
CA GLY A 264 -7.46 10.11 -28.76
C GLY A 264 -6.59 11.31 -28.42
N VAL A 265 -6.42 12.27 -29.34
CA VAL A 265 -5.69 13.52 -29.05
C VAL A 265 -6.39 14.34 -27.98
N VAL A 266 -7.72 14.46 -28.01
CA VAL A 266 -8.48 15.18 -26.97
C VAL A 266 -8.29 14.50 -25.60
N ALA A 267 -8.28 13.17 -25.53
CA ALA A 267 -8.02 12.44 -24.30
C ALA A 267 -6.59 12.68 -23.78
N ALA A 268 -5.59 12.61 -24.66
CA ALA A 268 -4.20 12.90 -24.29
C ALA A 268 -4.01 14.36 -23.84
N MET A 269 -4.65 15.32 -24.53
CA MET A 269 -4.66 16.73 -24.15
C MET A 269 -5.24 16.92 -22.75
N ARG A 270 -6.40 16.33 -22.45
CA ARG A 270 -7.00 16.41 -21.11
C ARG A 270 -6.11 15.80 -20.03
N ALA A 271 -5.41 14.71 -20.35
CA ALA A 271 -4.54 14.03 -19.39
C ALA A 271 -3.21 14.76 -19.14
N ILE A 272 -2.68 15.50 -20.12
CA ILE A 272 -1.42 16.24 -19.95
C ILE A 272 -1.61 17.59 -19.23
N VAL A 273 -2.80 18.19 -19.31
CA VAL A 273 -3.13 19.47 -18.66
C VAL A 273 -2.86 19.49 -17.15
N PRO A 274 -3.28 18.50 -16.33
CA PRO A 274 -3.03 18.51 -14.89
C PRO A 274 -1.58 18.16 -14.50
N LEU A 275 -0.75 17.66 -15.42
CA LEU A 275 0.63 17.29 -15.11
C LEU A 275 1.50 18.52 -14.82
N ARG A 276 2.63 18.36 -14.15
CA ARG A 276 3.56 19.47 -13.92
C ARG A 276 4.52 19.62 -15.09
N PRO A 277 5.08 20.83 -15.30
CA PRO A 277 6.14 21.02 -16.28
C PRO A 277 7.26 19.99 -16.09
N GLY A 278 7.62 19.26 -17.16
CA GLY A 278 8.60 18.18 -17.10
C GLY A 278 8.06 16.78 -16.74
N ASP A 279 6.82 16.65 -16.26
CA ASP A 279 6.16 15.35 -16.05
C ASP A 279 5.88 14.66 -17.40
N HIS A 280 5.72 13.33 -17.36
CA HIS A 280 5.57 12.50 -18.54
C HIS A 280 4.17 11.88 -18.62
N LEU A 281 3.56 11.92 -19.80
CA LEU A 281 2.31 11.25 -20.14
C LEU A 281 2.61 10.07 -21.09
N GLU A 282 2.15 8.89 -20.74
CA GLU A 282 2.11 7.75 -21.64
C GLU A 282 0.77 7.70 -22.38
N VAL A 283 0.83 7.49 -23.69
CA VAL A 283 -0.34 7.25 -24.52
C VAL A 283 -0.20 5.90 -25.22
N LEU A 284 -1.16 5.02 -24.99
CA LEU A 284 -1.25 3.73 -25.67
C LEU A 284 -2.23 3.85 -26.84
N THR A 285 -1.81 3.47 -28.04
CA THR A 285 -2.64 3.47 -29.26
C THR A 285 -2.52 2.13 -29.99
N ASP A 286 -3.48 1.81 -30.87
CA ASP A 286 -3.47 0.62 -31.74
C ASP A 286 -2.68 0.86 -33.03
N GLY A 287 -2.13 2.06 -33.22
CA GLY A 287 -1.38 2.46 -34.41
C GLY A 287 -2.25 3.08 -35.50
N GLN A 288 -3.59 2.92 -35.47
CA GLN A 288 -4.51 3.52 -36.45
C GLN A 288 -4.60 5.04 -36.27
N GLY A 289 -4.38 5.55 -35.05
CA GLY A 289 -4.30 6.98 -34.74
C GLY A 289 -2.98 7.68 -35.13
N ALA A 290 -2.05 6.94 -35.74
CA ALA A 290 -0.70 7.33 -36.17
C ALA A 290 0.14 8.05 -35.08
N PRO A 291 1.21 7.44 -34.55
CA PRO A 291 2.18 8.08 -33.66
C PRO A 291 2.63 9.48 -34.09
N ALA A 292 2.78 9.69 -35.40
CA ALA A 292 3.12 10.99 -36.00
C ALA A 292 2.08 12.10 -35.75
N ALA A 293 0.81 11.76 -35.53
CA ALA A 293 -0.23 12.74 -35.28
C ALA A 293 -0.20 13.24 -33.83
N TYR A 294 0.08 12.35 -32.87
CA TYR A 294 0.38 12.74 -31.49
C TYR A 294 1.66 13.56 -31.41
N ALA A 295 2.70 13.18 -32.17
CA ALA A 295 3.93 13.95 -32.28
C ALA A 295 3.66 15.39 -32.75
N ARG A 296 2.90 15.56 -33.84
CA ARG A 296 2.52 16.88 -34.40
C ARG A 296 1.65 17.71 -33.48
N TRP A 297 0.80 17.08 -32.68
CA TRP A 297 0.02 17.80 -31.67
C TRP A 297 0.91 18.24 -30.51
N ALA A 298 1.72 17.33 -29.97
CA ALA A 298 2.62 17.62 -28.86
C ALA A 298 3.56 18.78 -29.19
N ASP A 299 4.21 18.72 -30.36
CA ASP A 299 5.10 19.78 -30.86
C ASP A 299 4.41 21.15 -30.95
N ARG A 300 3.23 21.21 -31.57
CA ARG A 300 2.42 22.45 -31.63
C ARG A 300 1.98 22.97 -30.27
N ALA A 301 1.80 22.09 -29.29
CA ALA A 301 1.45 22.44 -27.92
C ALA A 301 2.67 22.74 -27.04
N GLY A 302 3.89 22.71 -27.59
CA GLY A 302 5.15 22.91 -26.87
C GLY A 302 5.57 21.72 -26.00
N HIS A 303 4.91 20.57 -26.12
CA HIS A 303 5.27 19.32 -25.46
C HIS A 303 6.27 18.54 -26.29
N GLN A 304 7.09 17.72 -25.64
CA GLN A 304 8.11 16.94 -26.33
C GLN A 304 7.71 15.47 -26.42
N LEU A 305 7.77 14.86 -27.59
CA LEU A 305 7.68 13.41 -27.72
C LEU A 305 9.07 12.82 -27.48
N LEU A 306 9.23 12.05 -26.40
CA LEU A 306 10.49 11.44 -26.02
C LEU A 306 10.69 10.04 -26.62
N ASP A 307 9.61 9.28 -26.77
CA ASP A 307 9.68 7.88 -27.19
C ASP A 307 8.46 7.43 -27.98
N VAL A 308 8.69 6.47 -28.89
CA VAL A 308 7.66 5.68 -29.57
C VAL A 308 8.10 4.22 -29.62
N ALA A 309 7.46 3.37 -28.81
CA ALA A 309 7.80 1.96 -28.71
C ALA A 309 6.59 1.07 -28.99
N ARG A 310 6.81 -0.09 -29.63
CA ARG A 310 5.78 -1.15 -29.66
C ARG A 310 5.84 -1.90 -28.34
N THR A 311 4.69 -2.05 -27.67
CA THR A 311 4.57 -2.73 -26.38
C THR A 311 3.37 -3.69 -26.36
N ARG A 312 3.25 -4.46 -25.29
CA ARG A 312 2.09 -5.30 -24.99
C ARG A 312 1.53 -4.90 -23.63
N ASP A 313 0.21 -4.82 -23.50
CA ASP A 313 -0.40 -4.57 -22.19
C ASP A 313 -0.36 -5.82 -21.28
N VAL A 314 -0.81 -5.65 -20.03
CA VAL A 314 -0.99 -6.75 -19.05
C VAL A 314 -1.90 -7.90 -19.53
N LYS A 315 -2.66 -7.71 -20.62
CA LYS A 315 -3.48 -8.73 -21.28
C LYS A 315 -2.84 -9.28 -22.57
N GLY A 316 -1.58 -8.93 -22.85
CA GLY A 316 -0.81 -9.36 -24.02
C GLY A 316 -1.18 -8.66 -25.35
N ARG A 317 -2.11 -7.69 -25.31
CA ARG A 317 -2.60 -7.02 -26.52
C ARG A 317 -1.55 -6.04 -27.04
N PRO A 318 -1.27 -6.05 -28.36
CA PRO A 318 -0.31 -5.13 -28.95
C PRO A 318 -0.76 -3.68 -28.79
N ALA A 319 0.20 -2.80 -28.54
CA ALA A 319 0.01 -1.37 -28.46
C ALA A 319 1.24 -0.65 -29.01
N VAL A 320 1.05 0.58 -29.48
CA VAL A 320 2.13 1.54 -29.64
C VAL A 320 2.08 2.49 -28.47
N ARG A 321 3.17 2.57 -27.72
CA ARG A 321 3.41 3.45 -26.59
C ARG A 321 4.06 4.72 -27.11
N LEU A 322 3.48 5.87 -26.78
CA LEU A 322 4.07 7.19 -26.94
C LEU A 322 4.39 7.74 -25.56
N LEU A 323 5.58 8.30 -25.37
CA LEU A 323 5.93 9.01 -24.13
C LEU A 323 6.10 10.50 -24.41
N LEU A 324 5.22 11.31 -23.84
CA LEU A 324 5.19 12.75 -24.00
C LEU A 324 5.67 13.43 -22.72
N ARG A 325 6.59 14.39 -22.83
CA ARG A 325 7.00 15.26 -21.73
C ARG A 325 6.27 16.59 -21.81
N LYS A 326 5.66 17.00 -20.70
CA LYS A 326 5.01 18.31 -20.59
C LYS A 326 6.06 19.43 -20.67
N ALA A 327 5.70 20.50 -21.39
CA ALA A 327 6.52 21.68 -21.60
C ALA A 327 7.04 22.25 -20.27
N THR A 328 8.32 22.64 -20.22
CA THR A 328 8.97 23.27 -19.04
C THR A 328 8.95 24.80 -19.05
N GLY A 329 8.30 25.44 -20.04
CA GLY A 329 8.23 26.89 -20.17
C GLY A 329 6.95 27.52 -19.60
N PRO A 330 6.93 28.84 -19.33
CA PRO A 330 5.72 29.55 -19.01
C PRO A 330 4.70 29.40 -20.14
N ILE A 331 3.45 29.12 -19.79
CA ILE A 331 2.35 29.11 -20.74
C ILE A 331 1.97 30.58 -20.96
N TRP A 332 2.23 31.07 -22.18
CA TRP A 332 1.98 32.41 -22.75
C TRP A 332 3.10 33.47 -22.62
N SER A 333 3.57 33.92 -23.79
CA SER A 333 3.81 35.33 -24.11
C SER A 333 2.49 36.09 -24.19
#